data_AF-A0A4Q3VV35-F1
#
_entry.id   AF-A0A4Q3VV35-F1
#
_cell.length_a   1.000
_cell.length_b   1.000
_cell.length_c   1.000
_cell.angle_alpha   90.00
_cell.angle_beta   90.00
_cell.angle_gamma   90.00
#
_symmetry.space_group_name_H-M   'P 1'
#
loop_
_entity.id
_entity.type
_entity.pdbx_description
1 polymer ?
#
loop_
_entity_poly.entity_id
_entity_poly.type
_entity_poly.pdbx_seq_one_letter_code
_entity_poly.pdbx_strand_id
1 'polypeptide(L)' 'MLDADVATISYEFWDGTEWITEWDTRSTQGRRLPASVRITYTRNGDEQEHVFTVRIVGSDVTEDNPITAGVQ' A
#
# COMPACT_ATOMS: atom_id res chain seq x y z
N MET A 1 -0.38 -7.59 -17.71
CA MET A 1 -0.06 -6.23 -17.23
C MET A 1 -1.09 -5.28 -17.81
N LEU A 2 -1.69 -4.39 -17.02
CA LEU A 2 -2.87 -3.61 -17.42
C LEU A 2 -2.57 -2.60 -18.54
N ASP A 3 -1.31 -2.20 -18.66
CA ASP A 3 -0.72 -1.37 -19.70
C ASP A 3 0.62 -2.03 -20.08
N ALA A 4 1.03 -2.02 -21.35
CA ALA A 4 2.30 -2.62 -21.78
C ALA A 4 3.50 -1.67 -21.55
N ASP A 5 3.24 -0.38 -21.37
CA ASP A 5 4.29 0.64 -21.30
C ASP A 5 4.80 0.90 -19.89
N VAL A 6 4.19 0.31 -18.86
CA VAL A 6 4.75 0.36 -17.50
C VAL A 6 6.04 -0.48 -17.46
N ALA A 7 7.10 0.03 -16.84
CA ALA A 7 8.37 -0.67 -16.72
C ALA A 7 8.48 -1.34 -15.34
N THR A 8 8.16 -0.59 -14.29
CA THR A 8 8.14 -1.06 -12.91
C THR A 8 6.86 -0.61 -12.21
N ILE A 9 6.42 -1.39 -11.22
CA ILE A 9 5.35 -1.02 -10.31
C ILE A 9 5.66 -1.57 -8.92
N SER A 10 5.48 -0.75 -7.89
CA SER A 10 5.59 -1.11 -6.48
C SER A 10 4.40 -0.60 -5.68
N TYR A 11 4.16 -1.25 -4.55
CA TYR A 11 3.04 -0.99 -3.66
C TYR A 11 3.55 -0.82 -2.24
N GLU A 12 3.00 0.17 -1.54
CA GLU A 12 3.18 0.34 -0.11
C GLU A 12 1.82 0.55 0.55
N PHE A 13 1.68 0.06 1.77
CA PHE A 13 0.43 -0.01 2.50
C PHE A 13 0.54 0.82 3.78
N TRP A 14 -0.40 1.72 4.01
CA TRP A 14 -0.44 2.49 5.27
C TRP A 14 -1.09 1.65 6.36
N ASP A 15 -0.32 1.35 7.41
CA ASP A 15 -0.77 0.55 8.55
C ASP A 15 -1.38 1.40 9.69
N GLY A 16 -1.46 2.71 9.50
CA GLY A 16 -1.89 3.67 10.53
C GLY A 16 -0.72 4.47 11.09
N THR A 17 0.49 3.94 11.03
CA THR A 17 1.71 4.54 11.58
C THR A 17 2.79 4.78 10.53
N GLU A 18 3.01 3.83 9.63
CA GLU A 18 4.02 3.90 8.59
C GLU A 18 3.58 3.22 7.28
N TRP A 19 4.40 3.40 6.24
CA TRP A 19 4.23 2.72 4.96
C TRP A 19 5.03 1.42 4.99
N ILE A 20 4.35 0.28 4.85
CA ILE A 20 4.99 -1.04 4.80
C ILE A 20 4.87 -1.66 3.41
N THR A 21 5.81 -2.51 3.02
CA THR A 21 5.88 -3.10 1.68
C THR A 21 5.06 -4.40 1.54
N GLU A 22 4.59 -4.96 2.64
CA GLU A 22 3.83 -6.20 2.68
C GLU A 22 2.57 -6.05 3.52
N TRP A 23 1.50 -6.74 3.13
CA TRP A 23 0.23 -6.73 3.87
C TRP A 23 -0.36 -8.14 3.97
N ASP A 24 -0.33 -8.74 5.16
CA ASP A 24 -0.93 -10.07 5.38
C ASP A 24 -2.37 -9.96 5.90
N THR A 25 -3.33 -10.25 5.00
CA THR A 25 -4.76 -10.29 5.31
C THR A 25 -5.19 -11.50 6.15
N ARG A 26 -4.27 -12.42 6.46
CA ARG A 26 -4.51 -13.63 7.27
C ARG A 26 -4.02 -13.47 8.70
N SER A 27 -3.48 -12.31 9.08
CA SER A 27 -3.01 -12.08 10.44
C SER A 27 -4.15 -12.28 11.45
N THR A 28 -3.79 -12.84 12.61
CA THR A 28 -4.74 -13.22 13.67
C THR A 28 -5.39 -12.02 14.37
N GLN A 29 -4.93 -10.80 14.09
CA GLN A 29 -5.44 -9.52 14.59
C GLN A 29 -6.74 -9.07 13.87
N GLY A 30 -7.24 -9.86 12.92
CA GLY A 30 -8.46 -9.60 12.15
C GLY A 30 -8.15 -9.19 10.72
N ARG A 31 -9.03 -9.59 9.78
CA ARG A 31 -8.90 -9.30 8.36
C ARG A 31 -9.22 -7.81 8.10
N ARG A 32 -8.25 -6.95 8.41
CA ARG A 32 -8.36 -5.50 8.23
C ARG A 32 -7.69 -5.06 6.92
N LEU A 33 -8.20 -3.97 6.36
CA LEU A 33 -7.69 -3.35 5.15
C LEU A 33 -6.75 -2.20 5.51
N PRO A 34 -5.68 -1.95 4.73
CA PRO A 34 -4.84 -0.78 4.97
C PRO A 34 -5.66 0.50 4.73
N ALA A 35 -5.30 1.60 5.40
CA ALA A 35 -6.06 2.85 5.27
C ALA A 35 -5.89 3.44 3.86
N SER A 36 -4.73 3.23 3.26
CA SER A 36 -4.36 3.71 1.94
C SER A 36 -3.30 2.81 1.32
N VAL A 37 -3.25 2.80 -0.01
CA VAL A 37 -2.20 2.16 -0.79
C VAL A 37 -1.49 3.23 -1.60
N ARG A 38 -0.17 3.31 -1.50
CA ARG A 38 0.67 4.13 -2.35
C ARG A 38 1.18 3.26 -3.49
N ILE A 39 0.99 3.73 -4.71
CA ILE A 39 1.44 3.07 -5.92
C ILE A 39 2.50 3.96 -6.54
N THR A 40 3.67 3.37 -6.77
CA THR A 40 4.76 3.99 -7.50
C THR A 40 5.01 3.18 -8.76
N TYR A 41 5.06 3.83 -9.91
CA TYR A 41 5.37 3.17 -11.18
C TYR A 41 6.25 4.04 -12.06
N THR A 42 6.96 3.40 -12.98
CA THR A 42 7.68 4.05 -14.07
C THR A 42 7.13 3.55 -15.40
N ARG A 43 7.14 4.36 -16.45
CA ARG A 43 6.91 3.90 -17.83
C ARG A 43 8.20 3.88 -18.61
N ASN A 44 8.22 3.11 -19.69
CA ASN A 44 9.34 3.07 -20.61
C ASN A 44 9.58 4.46 -21.21
N GLY A 45 10.76 5.03 -20.94
CA GLY A 45 11.14 6.37 -21.41
C GLY A 45 10.78 7.52 -20.46
N ASP A 46 10.16 7.25 -19.31
CA ASP A 46 10.00 8.26 -18.27
C ASP A 46 11.34 8.58 -17.61
N GLU A 47 11.59 9.87 -17.37
CA GLU A 47 12.75 10.33 -16.59
C GLU A 47 12.47 10.36 -15.08
N GLN A 48 11.20 10.24 -14.68
CA GLN A 48 10.75 10.39 -13.29
C GLN A 48 9.70 9.35 -12.94
N GLU A 49 9.63 8.98 -11.67
CA GLU A 49 8.61 8.06 -11.16
C GLU A 49 7.26 8.77 -11.01
N HIS A 50 6.19 8.01 -11.26
CA HIS A 50 4.82 8.43 -10.99
C HIS A 50 4.35 7.84 -9.67
N VAL A 51 3.87 8.69 -8.78
CA VAL A 51 3.35 8.29 -7.46
C VAL A 51 1.92 8.77 -7.30
N PHE A 52 1.03 7.88 -6.88
CA PHE A 52 -0.31 8.25 -6.44
C PHE A 52 -0.77 7.38 -5.27
N THR A 53 -1.64 7.95 -4.45
CA THR A 53 -2.17 7.28 -3.25
C THR A 53 -3.67 7.07 -3.41
N VAL A 54 -4.11 5.84 -3.20
CA VAL A 54 -5.53 5.46 -3.18
C VAL A 54 -5.95 5.24 -1.74
N ARG A 55 -6.93 6.02 -1.29
CA ARG A 55 -7.57 5.81 0.02
C ARG A 55 -8.56 4.65 -0.08
N ILE A 56 -8.50 3.72 0.87
CA ILE A 56 -9.46 2.60 0.93
C ILE A 56 -10.67 3.02 1.77
N VAL A 57 -11.83 3.13 1.11
CA VAL A 57 -13.10 3.37 1.80
C VAL A 57 -13.49 2.12 2.59
N GLY A 58 -13.81 2.31 3.88
CA GLY A 58 -14.20 1.22 4.78
C GLY A 58 -13.05 0.57 5.53
N SER A 59 -11.81 1.07 5.39
CA SER A 59 -10.75 0.76 6.35
C SER A 59 -11.04 1.46 7.68
N ASP A 60 -10.84 0.73 8.77
CA ASP A 60 -10.89 1.24 10.15
C ASP A 60 -9.50 1.57 10.70
N VAL A 61 -8.46 1.44 9.87
CA VAL A 61 -7.07 1.75 10.21
C VAL A 61 -6.87 3.26 10.21
N THR A 62 -6.36 3.76 11.32
CA THR A 62 -6.02 5.18 11.54
C THR A 62 -4.77 5.28 12.40
N GLU A 63 -4.23 6.49 12.58
CA GLU A 63 -3.15 6.74 13.54
C GLU A 63 -3.53 6.34 14.98
N ASP A 64 -4.80 6.52 15.35
CA ASP A 64 -5.33 6.14 16.67
C ASP A 64 -5.73 4.65 16.78
N ASN A 65 -5.81 3.94 15.66
CA ASN A 65 -6.15 2.51 15.59
C ASN A 65 -5.29 1.79 14.53
N PRO A 66 -3.95 1.77 14.71
CA PRO A 66 -3.05 1.20 13.73
C PRO A 66 -3.13 -0.33 13.74
N ILE A 67 -2.66 -0.93 12.66
CA ILE A 67 -2.26 -2.33 12.65
C ILE A 67 -0.78 -2.34 12.97
N THR A 68 -0.46 -2.65 14.21
CA THR A 68 0.87 -3.16 14.52
C THR A 68 0.97 -4.52 13.84
N ALA A 69 1.56 -4.56 12.64
CA ALA A 69 2.02 -5.81 12.06
C ALA A 69 2.85 -6.48 13.16
N GLY A 70 2.37 -7.63 13.65
CA GLY A 70 3.03 -8.35 14.72
C GLY A 70 4.45 -8.67 14.27
N VAL A 71 5.42 -7.90 14.76
CA VAL A 71 6.82 -8.30 14.75
C VAL A 71 6.86 -9.53 15.63
N GLN A 72 6.96 -10.70 15.02
CA GLN A 72 7.35 -11.93 15.71
C GLN A 72 8.84 -12.15 15.50
#